data_AF-A0AAW0HG11-F1
#
_entry.id   AF-A0AAW0HG11-F1
#
_cell.length_a   1.000
_cell.length_b   1.000
_cell.length_c   1.000
_cell.angle_alpha   90.00
_cell.angle_beta   90.00
_cell.angle_gamma   90.00
#
_symmetry.space_group_name_H-M   'P 1'
#
loop_
_entity.id
_entity.type
_entity.pdbx_description
1 polymer ?
#
loop_
_entity_poly.entity_id
_entity_poly.type
_entity_poly.pdbx_seq_one_letter_code
_entity_poly.pdbx_strand_id
1 'polypeptide(L)'
;MPILLFLIDTSASMNQRTDLGTSYLDIAKGAVELFLKLRARDPASRGDRYMLVTYDEPPYCIKVNRPAGERRAGRANASASLSC
;
A
#
# COMPACT_ATOMS: atom_id res chain seq x y z
N MET A 1 6.04 19.08 3.01
CA MET A 1 5.11 17.93 3.08
C MET A 1 5.50 16.93 2.00
N PRO A 2 6.26 15.89 2.34
CA PRO A 2 6.63 14.86 1.38
C PRO A 2 5.41 13.98 1.04
N ILE A 3 5.40 13.48 -0.19
CA ILE A 3 4.45 12.45 -0.64
C ILE A 3 5.25 11.18 -0.79
N LEU A 4 4.85 10.12 -0.10
CA LEU A 4 5.48 8.82 -0.16
C LEU A 4 4.59 7.89 -0.98
N LEU A 5 5.15 7.39 -2.08
CA LEU A 5 4.46 6.50 -3.00
C LEU A 5 5.09 5.12 -2.91
N PHE A 6 4.31 4.14 -2.46
CA PHE A 6 4.69 2.74 -2.45
C PHE A 6 4.23 2.12 -3.77
N LEU A 7 5.16 1.75 -4.63
CA LEU A 7 4.88 0.95 -5.82
C LEU A 7 5.09 -0.52 -5.44
N ILE A 8 4.00 -1.29 -5.40
CA ILE A 8 4.05 -2.72 -5.06
C ILE A 8 3.57 -3.50 -6.28
N ASP A 9 4.41 -4.42 -6.76
CA ASP A 9 3.97 -5.41 -7.71
C ASP A 9 3.05 -6.44 -7.04
N THR A 10 1.86 -6.63 -7.63
CA THR A 10 0.88 -7.64 -7.23
C THR A 10 0.68 -8.70 -8.29
N SER A 11 1.57 -8.76 -9.28
CA SER A 11 1.57 -9.78 -10.32
C SER A 11 1.77 -11.19 -9.75
N ALA A 12 1.45 -12.22 -10.57
CA ALA A 12 1.61 -13.61 -10.18
C ALA A 12 3.06 -13.98 -9.80
N SER A 13 4.06 -13.25 -10.31
CA SER A 13 5.47 -13.46 -9.99
C SER A 13 5.78 -13.23 -8.50
N MET A 14 5.01 -12.36 -7.84
CA MET A 14 5.17 -12.04 -6.43
C MET A 14 4.54 -13.08 -5.48
N ASN A 15 3.87 -14.10 -6.03
CA ASN A 15 3.33 -15.22 -5.24
C ASN A 15 4.37 -16.34 -5.03
N GLN A 16 5.60 -16.17 -5.51
CA GLN A 16 6.71 -17.08 -5.22
C GLN A 16 7.00 -17.11 -3.72
N ARG A 17 7.24 -18.32 -3.19
CA ARG A 17 7.56 -18.53 -1.79
C ARG A 17 9.07 -18.52 -1.59
N THR A 18 9.47 -17.89 -0.51
CA THR A 18 10.84 -17.97 0.02
C THR A 18 11.04 -19.25 0.81
N ASP A 19 12.28 -19.55 1.17
CA ASP A 19 12.65 -20.70 2.01
C ASP A 19 11.93 -20.68 3.37
N LEU A 20 11.53 -19.49 3.84
CA LEU A 20 10.77 -19.28 5.07
C LEU A 20 9.25 -19.59 4.92
N GLY A 21 8.81 -20.01 3.73
CA GLY A 21 7.41 -20.34 3.46
C GLY A 21 6.49 -19.14 3.21
N THR A 22 6.99 -17.91 3.36
CA THR A 22 6.25 -16.67 3.07
C THR A 22 6.38 -16.26 1.61
N SER A 23 5.30 -15.72 1.04
CA SER A 23 5.35 -15.15 -0.33
C SER A 23 6.08 -13.81 -0.35
N TYR A 24 6.63 -13.42 -1.51
CA TYR A 24 7.21 -12.07 -1.67
C TYR A 24 6.19 -10.96 -1.41
N LEU A 25 4.90 -11.19 -1.71
CA LEU A 25 3.83 -10.26 -1.35
C LEU A 25 3.70 -10.05 0.16
N ASP A 26 3.80 -11.11 0.95
CA ASP A 26 3.67 -11.01 2.40
C ASP A 26 4.86 -10.27 3.01
N ILE A 27 6.06 -10.52 2.47
CA ILE A 27 7.28 -9.79 2.83
C ILE A 27 7.16 -8.30 2.49
N ALA A 28 6.69 -7.97 1.28
CA ALA A 28 6.52 -6.59 0.84
C ALA A 28 5.49 -5.84 1.69
N LYS A 29 4.35 -6.47 2.01
CA LYS A 29 3.34 -5.90 2.91
C LYS A 29 3.93 -5.63 4.31
N GLY A 30 4.64 -6.60 4.86
CA GLY A 30 5.28 -6.47 6.18
C GLY A 30 6.32 -5.34 6.22
N ALA A 31 7.12 -5.19 5.16
CA ALA A 31 8.10 -4.11 5.05
C ALA A 31 7.44 -2.72 5.02
N VAL A 32 6.34 -2.57 4.27
CA VAL A 32 5.58 -1.31 4.23
C VAL A 32 4.94 -1.00 5.58
N GLU A 33 4.38 -2.00 6.26
CA GLU A 33 3.77 -1.82 7.56
C GLU A 33 4.82 -1.42 8.63
N LEU A 34 5.99 -2.06 8.61
CA LEU A 34 7.12 -1.70 9.47
C LEU A 34 7.58 -0.27 9.20
N PHE A 35 7.71 0.11 7.92
CA PHE A 35 8.12 1.46 7.52
C PHE A 35 7.13 2.51 8.04
N LEU A 36 5.83 2.28 7.89
CA LEU A 36 4.80 3.20 8.39
C LEU A 36 4.85 3.31 9.92
N LYS A 37 5.03 2.20 10.64
CA LYS A 37 5.19 2.19 12.11
C LYS A 37 6.42 2.96 12.57
N LEU A 38 7.55 2.83 11.88
CA LEU A 38 8.75 3.59 12.18
C LEU A 38 8.57 5.07 11.86
N ARG A 39 7.96 5.39 10.72
CA ARG A 39 7.72 6.76 10.28
C ARG A 39 6.76 7.49 11.21
N ALA A 40 5.71 6.82 11.71
CA ALA A 40 4.75 7.38 12.66
C ALA A 40 5.36 7.77 14.02
N ARG A 41 6.54 7.25 14.37
CA ARG A 41 7.27 7.67 15.58
C ARG A 41 7.90 9.05 15.42
N ASP A 42 8.17 9.49 14.19
CA ASP A 42 8.75 10.80 13.92
C ASP A 42 7.64 11.88 13.86
N PRO A 43 7.65 12.89 14.75
CA PRO A 43 6.66 13.97 14.72
C PRO A 43 6.64 14.76 13.40
N ALA A 44 7.70 14.72 12.60
CA ALA A 44 7.74 15.34 11.27
C ALA A 44 6.85 14.63 10.25
N SER A 45 6.39 13.40 10.52
CA SER A 45 5.57 12.63 9.58
C SER A 45 4.08 12.95 9.61
N ARG A 46 3.63 13.85 10.50
CA ARG A 46 2.20 14.18 10.69
C ARG A 46 1.53 14.82 9.46
N GLY A 47 2.31 15.30 8.51
CA GLY A 47 1.83 15.86 7.25
C GLY A 47 2.10 14.99 6.03
N ASP A 48 2.58 13.75 6.21
CA ASP A 48 2.95 12.88 5.10
C ASP A 48 1.71 12.30 4.42
N ARG A 49 1.71 12.31 3.10
CA ARG A 49 0.64 11.69 2.29
C ARG A 49 1.15 10.39 1.70
N TYR A 50 0.43 9.30 1.96
CA TYR A 50 0.77 7.96 1.47
C TYR A 50 -0.13 7.57 0.32
N MET A 51 0.49 7.06 -0.76
CA MET A 51 -0.20 6.52 -1.92
C MET A 51 0.39 5.16 -2.26
N LEU A 52 -0.47 4.19 -2.56
CA LEU A 52 -0.10 2.86 -3.00
C LEU A 52 -0.42 2.73 -4.48
N VAL A 53 0.53 2.24 -5.27
CA VAL A 53 0.33 1.97 -6.70
C VAL A 53 0.64 0.51 -6.97
N THR A 54 -0.25 -0.16 -7.72
CA THR A 54 -0.09 -1.52 -8.22
C THR A 54 0.08 -1.52 -9.73
N TYR A 55 0.56 -2.64 -10.29
CA TYR A 55 0.73 -2.83 -11.73
C TYR A 55 -0.57 -3.22 -12.46
N ASP A 56 -1.74 -2.90 -11.88
CA ASP A 56 -3.04 -3.17 -12.50
C ASP A 56 -3.32 -2.24 -13.69
N GLU A 57 -4.34 -2.58 -14.47
CA GLU A 57 -4.77 -1.76 -15.60
C GLU A 57 -5.32 -0.40 -15.13
N PRO A 58 -4.97 0.71 -15.80
CA PRO A 58 -5.58 2.00 -15.53
C PRO A 58 -7.11 1.92 -15.67
N PRO A 59 -7.91 2.47 -14.73
CA PRO A 59 -7.55 3.39 -13.65
C PRO A 59 -7.35 2.75 -12.26
N TYR A 60 -7.31 1.41 -12.15
CA TYR A 60 -7.33 0.70 -10.86
C TYR A 60 -5.96 0.58 -10.18
N CYS A 61 -4.90 0.97 -10.87
CA CYS A 61 -3.52 0.94 -10.38
C CYS A 61 -3.27 1.84 -9.17
N ILE A 62 -4.11 2.84 -8.91
CA ILE A 62 -3.88 3.84 -7.87
C ILE A 62 -4.80 3.61 -6.66
N LYS A 63 -4.21 3.26 -5.52
CA LYS A 63 -4.87 3.14 -4.21
C LYS A 63 -4.40 4.27 -3.30
N VAL A 64 -5.23 5.31 -3.15
CA VAL A 64 -4.94 6.44 -2.26
C VAL A 64 -5.72 6.30 -0.96
N ASN A 65 -5.06 6.55 0.16
CA ASN A 65 -5.75 6.72 1.43
C ASN A 65 -6.42 8.11 1.43
N ARG A 66 -7.65 8.20 0.93
CA ARG A 66 -8.43 9.44 0.86
C ARG A 66 -9.39 9.52 2.06
N PRO A 67 -9.60 10.70 2.68
CA PRO A 67 -10.62 10.87 3.71
C PRO A 67 -11.99 10.37 3.24
N ALA A 68 -12.75 9.78 4.17
CA ALA A 68 -13.94 8.95 3.92
C ALA A 68 -15.06 9.59 3.08
N GLY A 69 -15.04 10.91 2.84
CA GLY A 69 -16.06 11.64 2.09
C GLY A 69 -15.89 11.69 0.57
N GLU A 70 -14.79 11.18 0.02
CA GLU A 70 -14.48 11.40 -1.40
C GLU A 70 -14.19 10.10 -2.17
N ARG A 71 -15.04 9.09 -1.92
CA ARG A 71 -15.09 7.86 -2.73
C ARG A 71 -15.87 8.14 -4.02
N ARG A 72 -15.21 8.64 -5.07
CA ARG A 72 -15.84 8.68 -6.41
C ARG A 72 -15.88 7.28 -7.02
N ALA A 73 -17.03 6.99 -7.63
CA ALA A 73 -17.45 5.71 -8.16
C ALA A 73 -16.43 5.13 -9.16
N GLY A 74 -15.80 4.04 -8.75
CA GLY A 74 -14.77 3.34 -9.52
C GLY A 74 -14.47 1.97 -8.91
N ARG A 75 -15.53 1.18 -8.71
CA ARG A 75 -15.54 -0.29 -8.62
C ARG A 75 -14.86 -0.98 -7.41
N ALA A 76 -15.72 -1.70 -6.72
CA ALA A 76 -15.56 -2.93 -5.95
C ALA A 76 -14.23 -3.71 -6.09
N ASN A 77 -13.81 -4.31 -4.97
CA ASN A 77 -12.72 -5.29 -4.78
C ASN A 77 -11.34 -4.79 -4.32
N ALA A 78 -11.28 -3.67 -3.57
CA ALA A 78 -10.18 -3.44 -2.64
C ALA A 78 -10.59 -3.83 -1.22
N SER A 79 -10.95 -5.10 -1.01
CA SER A 79 -11.05 -5.71 0.31
C SER A 79 -9.65 -5.92 0.88
N ALA A 80 -9.05 -4.86 1.39
CA ALA A 80 -8.00 -4.92 2.41
C ALA A 80 -7.75 -3.49 2.88
N SER A 81 -8.60 -3.09 3.82
CA SER A 81 -8.33 -2.10 4.86
C SER A 81 -6.86 -2.11 5.29
N LEU A 82 -6.10 -1.12 4.82
CA LEU A 82 -5.03 -0.52 5.62
C LEU A 82 -5.70 0.47 6.58
N SER A 83 -6.39 -0.10 7.55
CA SER A 83 -6.85 0.62 8.74
C SER A 83 -5.67 0.69 9.70
N CYS A 84 -4.88 1.75 9.57
CA CYS A 84 -4.16 2.31 10.71
C CYS A 84 -5.07 3.37 11.33
#